data_AF-A0A1I3FR78-F1
#
_entry.id   AF-A0A1I3FR78-F1
#
_cell.length_a   1.000
_cell.length_b   1.000
_cell.length_c   1.000
_cell.angle_alpha   90.00
_cell.angle_beta   90.00
_cell.angle_gamma   90.00
#
_symmetry.space_group_name_H-M   'P 1'
#
loop_
_entity.id
_entity.type
_entity.pdbx_description
1 polymer ?
#
loop_
_entity_poly.entity_id
_entity_poly.type
_entity_poly.pdbx_seq_one_letter_code
_entity_poly.pdbx_strand_id
1 'polypeptide(L)'
;MQTLSSSSTDSALMARPLRWLVAYLCVSGALYFLVTHVALGTVRLIQPSAIDAAVPILPATVPLYLSYLLVMPVLVWLGRARPWLLPAFFAGALATGICLVFHLFWPTEIVRPAADTGWLAWLHRIDSPLAASPSGHVALPVAITIVLAAQRQRIASVFAVWSVVLIATVLTTGQHFLVDTLWGCAVGLLAGAVTVMLARSRVNLRSMAMILLEWLCIVVTLRFALLLGNGWYDALAVVVIATRQHALFILYHDATHYHLTRRRSLNDFLINVAIGVPGTVPVEFYRPLHLAHHRHVGTALDPERRFLYQNQLWQFRPLDTVPLVRQLLGDALFINTLRTMRAYRAAGGKAPRPTMPLIAALLVWTAAGAVLVWLCPVRTLIILAVLWFGPLFTIGVLLQKLRSFAEHSGGPGATPGWLDWTYSWRVSWLGRIFVWPYHINLHLQHHRNPDVAWHGLPEQMRDDDLTLPGRHLGGLLWARAARRNET
;
A
#
# COMPACT_ATOMS: atom_id res chain seq x y z
N MET A 1 13.06 -38.30 -17.51
CA MET A 1 13.44 -38.43 -16.09
C MET A 1 14.31 -37.23 -15.71
N GLN A 2 13.67 -36.14 -15.26
CA GLN A 2 14.24 -35.10 -14.39
C GLN A 2 13.07 -34.17 -14.02
N THR A 3 12.30 -34.63 -13.04
CA THR A 3 11.27 -33.87 -12.34
C THR A 3 11.97 -32.82 -11.47
N LEU A 4 12.17 -31.61 -11.99
CA LEU A 4 12.57 -30.48 -11.17
C LEU A 4 11.35 -29.98 -10.39
N SER A 5 11.17 -30.62 -9.23
CA SER A 5 10.46 -30.11 -8.06
C SER A 5 10.83 -28.64 -7.83
N SER A 6 9.92 -27.73 -8.17
CA SER A 6 10.03 -26.29 -7.88
C SER A 6 8.93 -25.79 -6.93
N SER A 7 8.04 -26.67 -6.47
CA SER A 7 7.00 -26.38 -5.47
C SER A 7 7.58 -26.02 -4.09
N SER A 8 8.87 -26.29 -3.86
CA SER A 8 9.56 -25.99 -2.60
C SER A 8 10.04 -24.53 -2.46
N THR A 9 10.05 -23.72 -3.53
CA THR A 9 10.69 -22.39 -3.46
C THR A 9 9.78 -21.27 -2.98
N ASP A 10 8.48 -21.27 -3.32
CA ASP A 10 7.54 -20.24 -2.88
C ASP A 10 6.95 -20.53 -1.48
N SER A 11 6.73 -21.80 -1.12
CA SER A 11 6.40 -22.19 0.25
C SER A 11 7.58 -21.90 1.21
N ALA A 12 8.83 -22.04 0.75
CA ALA A 12 10.01 -21.66 1.51
C ALA A 12 10.23 -20.13 1.61
N LEU A 13 9.60 -19.31 0.76
CA LEU A 13 9.69 -17.84 0.86
C LEU A 13 8.87 -17.30 2.04
N MET A 14 7.74 -17.94 2.37
CA MET A 14 6.97 -17.66 3.59
C MET A 14 7.67 -18.19 4.86
N ALA A 15 8.58 -19.16 4.73
CA ALA A 15 9.31 -19.79 5.83
C ALA A 15 10.64 -19.11 6.21
N ARG A 16 11.00 -17.95 5.63
CA ARG A 16 12.27 -17.25 5.93
C ARG A 16 12.06 -16.04 6.85
N PRO A 17 11.94 -16.23 8.16
CA PRO A 17 11.63 -15.14 9.09
C PRO A 17 12.66 -14.03 9.12
N LEU A 18 13.92 -14.40 8.92
CA LEU A 18 15.00 -13.45 8.86
C LEU A 18 14.83 -12.47 7.70
N ARG A 19 14.27 -12.90 6.56
CA ARG A 19 14.06 -12.01 5.40
C ARG A 19 13.03 -10.92 5.69
N TRP A 20 11.90 -11.27 6.30
CA TRP A 20 10.86 -10.30 6.65
C TRP A 20 11.30 -9.36 7.75
N LEU A 21 12.02 -9.88 8.75
CA LEU A 21 12.62 -9.06 9.79
C LEU A 21 13.66 -8.09 9.21
N VAL A 22 14.55 -8.57 8.34
CA VAL A 22 15.54 -7.73 7.65
C VAL A 22 14.84 -6.68 6.79
N ALA A 23 13.84 -7.06 5.99
CA ALA A 23 13.09 -6.11 5.19
C ALA A 23 12.42 -5.04 6.05
N TYR A 24 11.79 -5.42 7.15
CA TYR A 24 11.20 -4.49 8.11
C TYR A 24 12.26 -3.54 8.68
N LEU A 25 13.39 -4.07 9.19
CA LEU A 25 14.47 -3.27 9.78
C LEU A 25 15.10 -2.32 8.76
N CYS A 26 15.35 -2.76 7.53
CA CYS A 26 15.89 -1.91 6.47
C CYS A 26 14.92 -0.79 6.08
N VAL A 27 13.64 -1.10 5.90
CA VAL A 27 12.65 -0.10 5.48
C VAL A 27 12.36 0.89 6.61
N SER A 28 12.08 0.40 7.83
CA SER A 28 11.84 1.28 8.98
C SER A 28 13.07 2.10 9.34
N GLY A 29 14.27 1.50 9.30
CA GLY A 29 15.53 2.20 9.50
C GLY A 29 15.79 3.28 8.45
N ALA A 30 15.53 3.01 7.17
CA ALA A 30 15.68 4.00 6.10
C ALA A 30 14.69 5.17 6.24
N LEU A 31 13.43 4.88 6.59
CA LEU A 31 12.41 5.91 6.82
C LEU A 31 12.73 6.76 8.07
N TYR A 32 13.18 6.12 9.15
CA TYR A 32 13.62 6.82 10.36
C TYR A 32 14.85 7.69 10.09
N PHE A 33 15.87 7.13 9.41
CA PHE A 33 17.06 7.86 8.99
C PHE A 33 16.69 9.09 8.17
N LEU A 34 15.78 8.94 7.22
CA LEU A 34 15.31 10.03 6.39
C LEU A 34 14.77 11.20 7.23
N VAL A 35 13.81 10.96 8.13
CA VAL A 35 13.19 12.05 8.90
C VAL A 35 14.07 12.62 10.00
N THR A 36 15.08 11.87 10.44
CA THR A 36 16.03 12.32 11.46
C THR A 36 17.25 13.04 10.89
N HIS A 37 17.54 12.90 9.59
CA HIS A 37 18.72 13.52 8.97
C HIS A 37 18.36 14.52 7.86
N VAL A 38 17.17 14.42 7.28
CA VAL A 38 16.72 15.27 6.20
C VAL A 38 15.45 16.00 6.62
N ALA A 39 15.63 17.24 7.08
CA ALA A 39 14.52 18.13 7.35
C ALA A 39 13.86 18.57 6.03
N LEU A 40 12.72 17.97 5.74
CA LEU A 40 11.92 18.26 4.54
C LEU A 40 11.08 19.54 4.75
N GLY A 41 11.72 20.68 5.01
CA GLY A 41 11.08 21.99 5.24
C GLY A 41 11.69 22.77 6.41
N THR A 42 11.04 23.88 6.78
CA THR A 42 11.47 24.69 7.93
C THR A 42 11.29 23.92 9.23
N VAL A 43 12.38 23.62 9.92
CA VAL A 43 12.35 22.94 11.22
C VAL A 43 11.77 23.87 12.28
N ARG A 44 10.86 23.33 13.09
CA ARG A 44 10.22 24.06 14.19
C ARG A 44 10.77 23.58 15.53
N LEU A 45 11.34 24.50 16.28
CA LEU A 45 11.83 24.21 17.62
C LEU A 45 10.67 24.09 18.60
N ILE A 46 10.57 22.95 19.27
CA ILE A 46 9.64 22.75 20.38
C ILE A 46 10.28 23.36 21.63
N GLN A 47 9.56 24.25 22.31
CA GLN A 47 10.03 24.89 23.52
C GLN A 47 9.69 24.06 24.76
N PRO A 48 10.59 23.96 25.75
CA PRO A 48 10.28 23.29 27.00
C PRO A 48 9.21 24.06 27.78
N SER A 49 8.31 23.32 28.43
CA SER A 49 7.36 23.87 29.38
C SER A 49 7.97 24.00 30.78
N ALA A 50 7.25 24.64 31.70
CA ALA A 50 7.64 24.67 33.11
C ALA A 50 7.72 23.27 33.75
N ILE A 51 6.94 22.31 33.26
CA ILE A 51 7.00 20.92 33.72
C ILE A 51 8.29 20.27 33.24
N ASP A 52 8.68 20.50 31.99
CA ASP A 52 9.93 19.95 31.43
C ASP A 52 11.16 20.45 32.20
N ALA A 53 11.14 21.71 32.65
CA ALA A 53 12.20 22.27 33.48
C ALA A 53 12.30 21.62 34.88
N ALA A 54 11.20 21.04 35.39
CA ALA A 54 11.17 20.36 36.68
C ALA A 54 11.53 18.87 36.58
N VAL A 55 11.58 18.28 35.37
CA VAL A 55 11.95 16.88 35.18
C VAL A 55 13.47 16.73 35.33
N PRO A 56 13.96 15.89 36.26
CA PRO A 56 15.40 15.65 36.38
C PRO A 56 15.92 14.85 35.17
N ILE A 57 17.07 15.26 34.64
CA ILE A 57 17.78 14.49 33.62
C ILE A 57 18.51 13.32 34.29
N LEU A 58 18.17 12.10 33.91
CA LEU A 58 18.68 10.85 34.47
C LEU A 58 19.35 10.00 33.38
N PRO A 59 20.65 10.19 33.07
CA PRO A 59 21.33 9.44 32.01
C PRO A 59 21.26 7.91 32.15
N ALA A 60 21.08 7.40 33.37
CA ALA A 60 20.94 5.97 33.64
C ALA A 60 19.64 5.35 33.07
N THR A 61 18.65 6.15 32.65
CA THR A 61 17.41 5.64 32.05
C THR A 61 17.51 5.39 30.54
N VAL A 62 18.64 5.73 29.90
CA VAL A 62 18.88 5.49 28.46
C VAL A 62 18.67 4.02 28.03
N PRO A 63 19.15 2.98 28.74
CA PRO A 63 18.88 1.60 28.36
C PRO A 63 17.38 1.24 28.34
N LEU A 64 16.60 1.81 29.26
CA LEU A 64 15.14 1.62 29.29
C LEU A 64 14.48 2.35 28.11
N TYR A 65 14.92 3.56 27.79
CA TYR A 65 14.49 4.29 26.58
C TYR A 65 14.73 3.47 25.30
N LEU A 66 15.93 2.89 25.14
CA LEU A 66 16.30 2.10 23.96
C LEU A 66 15.55 0.77 23.83
N SER A 67 14.90 0.29 24.90
CA SER A 67 14.11 -0.94 24.86
C SER A 67 12.97 -0.85 23.82
N TYR A 68 12.55 0.35 23.45
CA TYR A 68 11.60 0.63 22.37
C TYR A 68 11.98 -0.07 21.05
N LEU A 69 13.28 -0.10 20.70
CA LEU A 69 13.76 -0.65 19.43
C LEU A 69 13.47 -2.15 19.28
N LEU A 70 13.21 -2.87 20.38
CA LEU A 70 13.00 -4.31 20.37
C LEU A 70 11.55 -4.70 20.01
N VAL A 71 10.59 -3.80 20.18
CA VAL A 71 9.17 -4.19 20.19
C VAL A 71 8.65 -4.68 18.84
N MET A 72 8.96 -3.96 17.76
CA MET A 72 8.52 -4.32 16.43
C MET A 72 9.26 -5.54 15.88
N PRO A 73 10.60 -5.64 16.00
CA PRO A 73 11.33 -6.88 15.72
C PRO A 73 10.73 -8.10 16.41
N VAL A 74 10.41 -8.00 17.70
CA VAL A 74 9.80 -9.09 18.48
C VAL A 74 8.40 -9.41 17.96
N LEU A 75 7.57 -8.41 17.67
CA LEU A 75 6.23 -8.64 17.11
C LEU A 75 6.27 -9.26 15.71
N VAL A 76 7.20 -8.83 14.83
CA VAL A 76 7.42 -9.45 13.51
C VAL A 76 7.86 -10.90 13.68
N TRP A 77 8.79 -11.15 14.59
CA TRP A 77 9.31 -12.50 14.84
C TRP A 77 8.22 -13.45 15.37
N LEU A 78 7.49 -13.04 16.41
CA LEU A 78 6.46 -13.84 17.08
C LEU A 78 5.15 -13.92 16.29
N GLY A 79 4.77 -12.86 15.59
CA GLY A 79 3.50 -12.75 14.87
C GLY A 79 3.30 -13.79 13.77
N ARG A 80 4.39 -14.38 13.26
CA ARG A 80 4.35 -15.49 12.29
C ARG A 80 3.65 -16.74 12.84
N ALA A 81 3.94 -17.10 14.09
CA ALA A 81 3.35 -18.26 14.75
C ALA A 81 2.08 -17.91 15.54
N ARG A 82 1.79 -16.62 15.71
CA ARG A 82 0.75 -16.11 16.59
C ARG A 82 -0.11 -15.08 15.86
N PRO A 83 -1.09 -15.52 15.04
CA PRO A 83 -1.93 -14.62 14.24
C PRO A 83 -2.69 -13.57 15.06
N TRP A 84 -2.97 -13.87 16.34
CA TRP A 84 -3.61 -12.95 17.27
C TRP A 84 -2.78 -11.68 17.55
N LEU A 85 -1.47 -11.69 17.26
CA LEU A 85 -0.61 -10.50 17.35
C LEU A 85 -0.77 -9.55 16.16
N LEU A 86 -1.40 -9.96 15.05
CA LEU A 86 -1.54 -9.13 13.86
C LEU A 86 -2.16 -7.76 14.14
N PRO A 87 -3.25 -7.62 14.93
CA PRO A 87 -3.80 -6.30 15.22
C PRO A 87 -2.86 -5.44 16.07
N ALA A 88 -2.07 -6.03 16.97
CA ALA A 88 -1.09 -5.27 17.77
C ALA A 88 0.04 -4.73 16.87
N PHE A 89 0.55 -5.57 15.97
CA PHE A 89 1.52 -5.15 14.94
C PHE A 89 0.93 -4.05 14.04
N PHE A 90 -0.30 -4.23 13.56
CA PHE A 90 -0.99 -3.24 12.73
C PHE A 90 -1.11 -1.89 13.45
N ALA A 91 -1.50 -1.87 14.73
CA ALA A 91 -1.62 -0.62 15.50
C ALA A 91 -0.28 0.09 15.69
N GLY A 92 0.79 -0.66 15.99
CA GLY A 92 2.13 -0.09 16.09
C GLY A 92 2.63 0.49 14.76
N ALA A 93 2.41 -0.23 13.65
CA ALA A 93 2.76 0.23 12.31
C ALA A 93 1.93 1.46 11.90
N LEU A 94 0.63 1.49 12.21
CA LEU A 94 -0.24 2.64 11.97
C LEU A 94 0.21 3.88 12.77
N ALA A 95 0.50 3.73 14.06
CA ALA A 95 0.98 4.81 14.90
C ALA A 95 2.32 5.38 14.37
N THR A 96 3.24 4.50 13.98
CA THR A 96 4.54 4.89 13.41
C THR A 96 4.37 5.59 12.06
N GLY A 97 3.51 5.07 11.20
CA GLY A 97 3.21 5.67 9.89
C GLY A 97 2.57 7.06 10.02
N ILE A 98 1.69 7.25 11.01
CA ILE A 98 1.14 8.57 11.33
C ILE A 98 2.26 9.52 11.78
N CYS A 99 3.11 9.12 12.73
CA CYS A 99 4.25 9.93 13.18
C CYS A 99 5.16 10.31 12.01
N LEU A 100 5.51 9.35 11.15
CA LEU A 100 6.31 9.57 9.95
C LEU A 100 5.70 10.64 9.03
N VAL A 101 4.38 10.59 8.78
CA VAL A 101 3.71 11.62 7.98
C VAL A 101 3.81 12.99 8.65
N PHE A 102 3.63 13.08 9.97
CA PHE A 102 3.86 14.35 10.67
C PHE A 102 5.30 14.83 10.52
N HIS A 103 6.30 13.98 10.71
CA HIS A 103 7.72 14.36 10.60
C HIS A 103 8.11 14.83 9.19
N LEU A 104 7.50 14.27 8.14
CA LEU A 104 7.74 14.65 6.75
C LEU A 104 7.13 16.02 6.37
N PHE A 105 5.97 16.36 6.94
CA PHE A 105 5.21 17.56 6.58
C PHE A 105 5.36 18.70 7.60
N TRP A 106 5.73 18.35 8.83
CA TRP A 106 5.88 19.23 9.98
C TRP A 106 7.16 18.85 10.75
N PRO A 107 8.35 19.11 10.17
CA PRO A 107 9.60 18.75 10.83
C PRO A 107 9.79 19.58 12.11
N THR A 108 10.05 18.89 13.22
CA THR A 108 10.25 19.51 14.54
C THR A 108 11.53 19.01 15.17
N GLU A 109 12.12 19.83 16.03
CA GLU A 109 13.29 19.48 16.82
C GLU A 109 13.17 19.95 18.27
N ILE A 110 14.01 19.38 19.14
CA ILE A 110 14.12 19.74 20.55
C ILE A 110 15.56 20.13 20.90
N VAL A 111 15.72 21.13 21.76
CA VAL A 111 17.02 21.42 22.38
C VAL A 111 17.30 20.35 23.43
N ARG A 112 18.34 19.55 23.19
CA ARG A 112 18.77 18.52 24.12
C ARG A 112 19.62 19.09 25.25
N PRO A 113 19.58 18.50 26.45
CA PRO A 113 20.47 18.88 27.55
C PRO A 113 21.94 18.64 27.18
N ALA A 114 22.84 19.48 27.72
CA ALA A 114 24.28 19.30 27.53
C ALA A 114 24.75 17.98 28.17
N ALA A 115 25.55 17.22 27.43
CA ALA A 115 26.09 15.94 27.90
C ALA A 115 27.44 15.66 27.22
N ASP A 116 28.53 15.75 27.98
CA ASP A 116 29.89 15.56 27.45
C ASP A 116 30.34 14.10 27.51
N THR A 117 29.86 13.32 28.49
CA THR A 117 30.25 11.91 28.70
C THR A 117 29.07 11.03 29.12
N GLY A 118 29.29 9.71 29.11
CA GLY A 118 28.31 8.72 29.57
C GLY A 118 27.23 8.36 28.55
N TRP A 119 26.15 7.73 29.05
CA TRP A 119 25.08 7.19 28.22
C TRP A 119 24.39 8.22 27.33
N LEU A 120 24.15 9.42 27.87
CA LEU A 120 23.43 10.48 27.16
C LEU A 120 24.29 11.06 26.01
N ALA A 121 25.58 11.30 26.28
CA ALA A 121 26.53 11.73 25.25
C ALA A 121 26.70 10.67 24.14
N TRP A 122 26.65 9.38 24.47
CA TRP A 122 26.65 8.31 23.47
C TRP A 122 25.37 8.30 22.63
N LEU A 123 24.20 8.43 23.26
CA LEU A 123 22.92 8.49 22.55
C LEU A 123 22.87 9.65 21.56
N HIS A 124 23.34 10.83 21.97
CA HIS A 124 23.37 12.01 21.10
C HIS A 124 24.27 11.85 19.86
N ARG A 125 25.23 10.90 19.85
CA ARG A 125 26.05 10.62 18.66
C ARG A 125 25.36 9.77 17.62
N ILE A 126 24.37 8.98 18.03
CA ILE A 126 23.71 7.99 17.15
C ILE A 126 22.27 8.35 16.82
N ASP A 127 21.71 9.33 17.53
CA ASP A 127 20.33 9.77 17.36
C ASP A 127 20.27 11.29 17.19
N SER A 128 19.34 11.77 16.37
CA SER A 128 19.20 13.19 15.99
C SER A 128 18.08 13.88 16.78
N PRO A 129 18.22 15.17 17.14
CA PRO A 129 17.13 15.92 17.79
C PRO A 129 15.93 16.17 16.87
N LEU A 130 16.04 15.88 15.57
CA LEU A 130 14.95 15.96 14.59
C LEU A 130 13.89 14.87 14.80
N ALA A 131 12.74 15.02 14.14
CA ALA A 131 11.60 14.10 14.23
C ALA A 131 11.02 13.98 15.66
N ALA A 132 11.07 15.08 16.42
CA ALA A 132 10.64 15.11 17.82
C ALA A 132 9.13 14.85 18.02
N SER A 133 8.26 15.51 17.26
CA SER A 133 6.80 15.47 17.47
C SER A 133 6.03 14.97 16.25
N PRO A 134 5.03 14.09 16.44
CA PRO A 134 4.69 13.39 17.67
C PRO A 134 5.75 12.36 18.08
N SER A 135 5.87 12.06 19.38
CA SER A 135 6.84 11.06 19.87
C SER A 135 6.45 9.63 19.47
N GLY A 136 7.22 9.03 18.56
CA GLY A 136 7.05 7.63 18.15
C GLY A 136 7.34 6.63 19.27
N HIS A 137 8.26 6.98 20.19
CA HIS A 137 8.60 6.23 21.41
C HIS A 137 7.40 6.05 22.34
N VAL A 138 6.42 6.95 22.25
CA VAL A 138 5.20 6.93 23.05
C VAL A 138 4.02 6.38 22.25
N ALA A 139 3.83 6.84 21.02
CA ALA A 139 2.67 6.49 20.20
C ALA A 139 2.54 4.98 19.96
N LEU A 140 3.64 4.33 19.61
CA LEU A 140 3.66 2.92 19.26
C LEU A 140 3.31 1.99 20.44
N PRO A 141 3.97 2.06 21.63
CA PRO A 141 3.66 1.17 22.74
C PRO A 141 2.26 1.44 23.32
N VAL A 142 1.79 2.69 23.30
CA VAL A 142 0.40 3.03 23.68
C VAL A 142 -0.60 2.36 22.73
N ALA A 143 -0.39 2.45 21.40
CA ALA A 143 -1.27 1.82 20.42
C ALA A 143 -1.36 0.29 20.60
N ILE A 144 -0.22 -0.36 20.83
CA ILE A 144 -0.15 -1.80 21.11
C ILE A 144 -0.91 -2.14 22.40
N THR A 145 -0.68 -1.38 23.46
CA THR A 145 -1.34 -1.57 24.76
C THR A 145 -2.87 -1.56 24.61
N ILE A 146 -3.42 -0.55 23.92
CA ILE A 146 -4.87 -0.43 23.69
C ILE A 146 -5.43 -1.65 22.97
N VAL A 147 -4.75 -2.13 21.93
CA VAL A 147 -5.22 -3.29 21.17
C VAL A 147 -5.15 -4.57 22.00
N LEU A 148 -4.04 -4.80 22.71
CA LEU A 148 -3.87 -5.99 23.57
C LEU A 148 -4.91 -6.00 24.70
N ALA A 149 -5.18 -4.84 25.30
CA ALA A 149 -6.21 -4.68 26.32
C ALA A 149 -7.61 -4.97 25.75
N ALA A 150 -7.92 -4.44 24.55
CA ALA A 150 -9.20 -4.71 23.89
C ALA A 150 -9.39 -6.18 23.50
N GLN A 151 -8.29 -6.90 23.25
CA GLN A 151 -8.27 -8.35 23.05
C GLN A 151 -8.23 -9.17 24.35
N ARG A 152 -8.22 -8.50 25.52
CA ARG A 152 -8.14 -9.12 26.86
C ARG A 152 -6.88 -9.99 27.06
N GLN A 153 -5.78 -9.63 26.41
CA GLN A 153 -4.52 -10.35 26.57
C GLN A 153 -3.84 -9.97 27.88
N ARG A 154 -3.41 -10.95 28.68
CA ARG A 154 -2.74 -10.69 29.97
C ARG A 154 -1.49 -9.82 29.84
N ILE A 155 -0.76 -9.97 28.73
CA ILE A 155 0.45 -9.19 28.44
C ILE A 155 0.17 -7.69 28.24
N ALA A 156 -1.11 -7.28 28.10
CA ALA A 156 -1.48 -5.87 28.00
C ALA A 156 -1.04 -5.05 29.22
N SER A 157 -1.08 -5.60 30.44
CA SER A 157 -0.63 -4.90 31.64
C SER A 157 0.88 -4.65 31.62
N VAL A 158 1.67 -5.61 31.14
CA VAL A 158 3.11 -5.47 30.95
C VAL A 158 3.41 -4.34 29.95
N PHE A 159 2.70 -4.32 28.82
CA PHE A 159 2.83 -3.25 27.83
C PHE A 159 2.36 -1.88 28.36
N ALA A 160 1.32 -1.85 29.21
CA ALA A 160 0.86 -0.61 29.84
C ALA A 160 1.91 -0.03 30.79
N VAL A 161 2.47 -0.86 31.70
CA VAL A 161 3.56 -0.47 32.60
C VAL A 161 4.76 -0.02 31.79
N TRP A 162 5.14 -0.78 30.76
CA TRP A 162 6.26 -0.44 29.90
C TRP A 162 6.03 0.87 29.11
N SER A 163 4.81 1.16 28.67
CA SER A 163 4.45 2.45 28.04
C SER A 163 4.66 3.61 29.01
N VAL A 164 4.26 3.46 30.28
CA VAL A 164 4.49 4.47 31.33
C VAL A 164 5.98 4.67 31.59
N VAL A 165 6.75 3.57 31.66
CA VAL A 165 8.21 3.63 31.79
C VAL A 165 8.83 4.36 30.61
N LEU A 166 8.43 4.05 29.37
CA LEU A 166 8.93 4.74 28.19
C LEU A 166 8.61 6.23 28.22
N ILE A 167 7.37 6.61 28.56
CA ILE A 167 6.97 8.01 28.75
C ILE A 167 7.86 8.72 29.78
N ALA A 168 8.14 8.10 30.92
CA ALA A 168 9.04 8.68 31.92
C ALA A 168 10.49 8.77 31.39
N THR A 169 10.95 7.77 30.66
CA THR A 169 12.33 7.73 30.13
C THR A 169 12.56 8.74 29.02
N VAL A 170 11.58 9.02 28.15
CA VAL A 170 11.75 10.02 27.09
C VAL A 170 11.92 11.44 27.65
N LEU A 171 11.25 11.74 28.77
CA LEU A 171 11.37 13.01 29.49
C LEU A 171 12.67 13.08 30.29
N THR A 172 12.98 12.04 31.08
CA THR A 172 14.20 12.02 31.91
C THR A 172 15.49 11.88 31.12
N THR A 173 15.44 11.43 29.87
CA THR A 173 16.59 11.47 28.95
C THR A 173 16.70 12.79 28.19
N GLY A 174 15.71 13.69 28.30
CA GLY A 174 15.65 14.93 27.54
C GLY A 174 15.52 14.72 26.03
N GLN A 175 15.01 13.56 25.59
CA GLN A 175 14.78 13.25 24.16
C GLN A 175 13.46 13.81 23.64
N HIS A 176 12.50 14.00 24.54
CA HIS A 176 11.18 14.55 24.24
C HIS A 176 10.76 15.52 25.35
N PHE A 177 9.91 16.49 25.01
CA PHE A 177 9.22 17.33 25.98
C PHE A 177 7.80 16.78 26.22
N LEU A 178 7.12 17.34 27.21
CA LEU A 178 5.79 16.92 27.59
C LEU A 178 4.81 17.07 26.42
N VAL A 179 4.91 18.16 25.66
CA VAL A 179 3.95 18.47 24.59
C VAL A 179 3.97 17.44 23.46
N ASP A 180 5.14 17.04 22.98
CA ASP A 180 5.29 16.04 21.92
C ASP A 180 5.10 14.60 22.42
N THR A 181 5.36 14.37 23.71
CA THR A 181 4.95 13.14 24.42
C THR A 181 3.42 13.03 24.44
N LEU A 182 2.69 14.10 24.75
CA LEU A 182 1.22 14.13 24.75
C LEU A 182 0.65 13.90 23.35
N TRP A 183 1.25 14.52 22.33
CA TRP A 183 0.88 14.23 20.94
C TRP A 183 1.16 12.77 20.55
N GLY A 184 2.28 12.20 21.02
CA GLY A 184 2.59 10.78 20.88
C GLY A 184 1.49 9.91 21.50
N CYS A 185 1.08 10.20 22.75
CA CYS A 185 -0.03 9.52 23.41
C CYS A 185 -1.33 9.61 22.60
N ALA A 186 -1.69 10.80 22.11
CA ALA A 186 -2.90 11.01 21.31
C ALA A 186 -2.88 10.19 20.02
N VAL A 187 -1.76 10.18 19.29
CA VAL A 187 -1.58 9.33 18.10
C VAL A 187 -1.69 7.85 18.46
N GLY A 188 -1.08 7.42 19.56
CA GLY A 188 -1.13 6.02 20.01
C GLY A 188 -2.55 5.57 20.35
N LEU A 189 -3.29 6.39 21.11
CA LEU A 189 -4.69 6.14 21.46
C LEU A 189 -5.57 6.06 20.22
N LEU A 190 -5.41 7.00 19.28
CA LEU A 190 -6.17 7.03 18.03
C LEU A 190 -5.87 5.79 17.18
N ALA A 191 -4.60 5.48 16.93
CA ALA A 191 -4.19 4.32 16.15
C ALA A 191 -4.68 3.01 16.77
N GLY A 192 -4.58 2.88 18.09
CA GLY A 192 -5.12 1.73 18.85
C GLY A 192 -6.64 1.62 18.69
N ALA A 193 -7.38 2.70 18.90
CA ALA A 193 -8.84 2.73 18.80
C ALA A 193 -9.33 2.40 17.38
N VAL A 194 -8.73 3.00 16.35
CA VAL A 194 -9.03 2.70 14.94
C VAL A 194 -8.76 1.23 14.64
N THR A 195 -7.64 0.69 15.11
CA THR A 195 -7.31 -0.73 14.90
C THR A 195 -8.34 -1.65 15.56
N VAL A 196 -8.75 -1.35 16.79
CA VAL A 196 -9.81 -2.09 17.50
C VAL A 196 -11.13 -2.01 16.72
N MET A 197 -11.51 -0.84 16.20
CA MET A 197 -12.72 -0.65 15.40
C MET A 197 -12.69 -1.48 14.11
N LEU A 198 -11.57 -1.46 13.39
CA LEU A 198 -11.37 -2.26 12.17
C LEU A 198 -11.45 -3.76 12.48
N ALA A 199 -10.76 -4.22 13.53
CA ALA A 199 -10.75 -5.62 13.95
C ALA A 199 -12.16 -6.09 14.37
N ARG A 200 -12.88 -5.31 15.17
CA ARG A 200 -14.28 -5.61 15.58
C ARG A 200 -15.25 -5.62 14.40
N SER A 201 -14.96 -4.83 13.37
CA SER A 201 -15.72 -4.81 12.11
C SER A 201 -15.30 -5.91 11.13
N ARG A 202 -14.42 -6.84 11.56
CA ARG A 202 -13.86 -7.93 10.76
C ARG A 202 -13.25 -7.44 9.45
N VAL A 203 -12.59 -6.29 9.49
CA VAL A 203 -11.80 -5.79 8.36
C VAL A 203 -10.53 -6.63 8.25
N ASN A 204 -10.20 -7.05 7.03
CA ASN A 204 -8.95 -7.76 6.76
C ASN A 204 -7.77 -6.79 6.96
N LEU A 205 -7.09 -6.91 8.10
CA LEU A 205 -5.99 -6.02 8.45
C LEU A 205 -4.76 -6.18 7.55
N ARG A 206 -4.59 -7.34 6.88
CA ARG A 206 -3.50 -7.50 5.90
C ARG A 206 -3.77 -6.64 4.67
N SER A 207 -4.98 -6.73 4.10
CA SER A 207 -5.37 -5.89 2.96
C SER A 207 -5.37 -4.41 3.34
N MET A 208 -5.90 -4.05 4.51
CA MET A 208 -5.87 -2.66 4.99
C MET A 208 -4.44 -2.13 5.17
N ALA A 209 -3.52 -2.95 5.71
CA ALA A 209 -2.12 -2.56 5.87
C ALA A 209 -1.47 -2.28 4.51
N MET A 210 -1.76 -3.09 3.51
CA MET A 210 -1.25 -2.89 2.15
C MET A 210 -1.84 -1.63 1.50
N ILE A 211 -3.15 -1.37 1.66
CA ILE A 211 -3.76 -0.11 1.20
C ILE A 211 -3.04 1.10 1.82
N LEU A 212 -2.82 1.09 3.14
CA LEU A 212 -2.14 2.18 3.84
C LEU A 212 -0.67 2.32 3.42
N LEU A 213 0.02 1.20 3.15
CA LEU A 213 1.39 1.20 2.65
C LEU A 213 1.49 1.83 1.26
N GLU A 214 0.58 1.51 0.34
CA GLU A 214 0.54 2.13 -0.99
C GLU A 214 0.30 3.64 -0.90
N TRP A 215 -0.63 4.07 -0.04
CA TRP A 215 -0.84 5.50 0.22
C TRP A 215 0.38 6.18 0.84
N LEU A 216 1.03 5.53 1.80
CA LEU A 216 2.26 6.06 2.40
C LEU A 216 3.35 6.25 1.33
N CYS A 217 3.54 5.27 0.43
CA CYS A 217 4.47 5.39 -0.68
C CYS A 217 4.13 6.58 -1.58
N ILE A 218 2.85 6.78 -1.91
CA ILE A 218 2.39 7.91 -2.73
C ILE A 218 2.64 9.23 -2.02
N VAL A 219 2.24 9.36 -0.75
CA VAL A 219 2.39 10.59 0.04
C VAL A 219 3.85 10.99 0.21
N VAL A 220 4.73 10.02 0.50
CA VAL A 220 6.19 10.23 0.57
C VAL A 220 6.72 10.70 -0.79
N THR A 221 6.31 10.03 -1.88
CA THR A 221 6.74 10.40 -3.24
C THR A 221 6.31 11.81 -3.61
N LEU A 222 5.06 12.18 -3.33
CA LEU A 222 4.53 13.53 -3.55
C LEU A 222 5.31 14.57 -2.72
N ARG A 223 5.65 14.26 -1.47
CA ARG A 223 6.43 15.15 -0.62
C ARG A 223 7.80 15.44 -1.22
N PHE A 224 8.51 14.41 -1.69
CA PHE A 224 9.81 14.58 -2.34
C PHE A 224 9.72 15.36 -3.65
N ALA A 225 8.75 15.06 -4.51
CA ALA A 225 8.55 15.77 -5.76
C ALA A 225 8.35 17.28 -5.52
N LEU A 226 7.49 17.64 -4.56
CA LEU A 226 7.24 19.04 -4.18
C LEU A 226 8.47 19.77 -3.64
N LEU A 227 9.33 19.07 -2.89
CA LEU A 227 10.51 19.68 -2.28
C LEU A 227 11.66 19.85 -3.26
N LEU A 228 11.90 18.84 -4.08
CA LEU A 228 13.01 18.86 -5.04
C LEU A 228 12.68 19.75 -6.25
N GLY A 229 11.40 19.85 -6.64
CA GLY A 229 10.92 20.79 -7.65
C GLY A 229 11.64 20.66 -9.01
N ASN A 230 12.12 19.46 -9.33
CA ASN A 230 12.95 19.17 -10.50
C ASN A 230 12.24 18.14 -11.39
N GLY A 231 12.13 18.46 -12.68
CA GLY A 231 11.36 17.68 -13.64
C GLY A 231 11.76 16.20 -13.77
N TRP A 232 13.01 15.84 -13.48
CA TRP A 232 13.44 14.43 -13.45
C TRP A 232 12.83 13.66 -12.27
N TYR A 233 12.75 14.29 -11.10
CA TYR A 233 12.10 13.70 -9.94
C TYR A 233 10.59 13.66 -10.11
N ASP A 234 10.00 14.66 -10.76
CA ASP A 234 8.58 14.63 -11.11
C ASP A 234 8.28 13.47 -12.07
N ALA A 235 9.12 13.25 -13.09
CA ALA A 235 8.98 12.11 -14.00
C ALA A 235 9.11 10.76 -13.26
N LEU A 236 10.07 10.63 -12.35
CA LEU A 236 10.20 9.44 -11.50
C LEU A 236 8.97 9.27 -10.59
N ALA A 237 8.48 10.35 -10.00
CA ALA A 237 7.29 10.35 -9.15
C ALA A 237 6.06 9.87 -9.93
N VAL A 238 5.88 10.29 -11.18
CA VAL A 238 4.82 9.79 -12.06
C VAL A 238 4.90 8.26 -12.21
N VAL A 239 6.08 7.69 -12.47
CA VAL A 239 6.25 6.23 -12.59
C VAL A 239 5.92 5.54 -11.27
N VAL A 240 6.46 6.02 -10.15
CA VAL A 240 6.20 5.43 -8.83
C VAL A 240 4.71 5.49 -8.51
N ILE A 241 4.09 6.67 -8.58
CA ILE A 241 2.67 6.87 -8.28
C ILE A 241 1.78 6.00 -9.17
N ALA A 242 2.06 5.89 -10.47
CA ALA A 242 1.31 5.01 -11.37
C ALA A 242 1.30 3.56 -10.89
N THR A 243 2.45 3.05 -10.45
CA THR A 243 2.56 1.66 -9.99
C THR A 243 1.88 1.44 -8.64
N ARG A 244 1.88 2.43 -7.74
CA ARG A 244 1.16 2.36 -6.46
C ARG A 244 -0.36 2.49 -6.66
N GLN A 245 -0.81 3.36 -7.57
CA GLN A 245 -2.20 3.45 -7.98
C GLN A 245 -2.69 2.12 -8.60
N HIS A 246 -1.89 1.51 -9.47
CA HIS A 246 -2.16 0.18 -10.03
C HIS A 246 -2.26 -0.89 -8.92
N ALA A 247 -1.35 -0.86 -7.94
CA ALA A 247 -1.37 -1.77 -6.81
C ALA A 247 -2.63 -1.58 -5.92
N LEU A 248 -3.06 -0.33 -5.70
CA LEU A 248 -4.33 -0.01 -5.05
C LEU A 248 -5.52 -0.55 -5.85
N PHE A 249 -5.52 -0.43 -7.18
CA PHE A 249 -6.57 -1.00 -8.03
C PHE A 249 -6.65 -2.53 -7.97
N ILE A 250 -5.55 -3.22 -7.71
CA ILE A 250 -5.54 -4.67 -7.49
C ILE A 250 -6.18 -5.05 -6.15
N LEU A 251 -5.87 -4.32 -5.08
CA LEU A 251 -6.56 -4.48 -3.79
C LEU A 251 -8.04 -4.11 -3.89
N TYR A 252 -8.37 -3.12 -4.73
CA TYR A 252 -9.74 -2.75 -5.06
C TYR A 252 -10.48 -3.84 -5.83
N HIS A 253 -9.82 -4.47 -6.80
CA HIS A 253 -10.33 -5.65 -7.48
C HIS A 253 -10.62 -6.77 -6.48
N ASP A 254 -9.71 -7.08 -5.55
CA ASP A 254 -9.96 -8.06 -4.49
C ASP A 254 -11.17 -7.67 -3.60
N ALA A 255 -11.31 -6.38 -3.26
CA ALA A 255 -12.45 -5.88 -2.49
C ALA A 255 -13.80 -5.93 -3.23
N THR A 256 -13.82 -6.13 -4.56
CA THR A 256 -15.08 -6.38 -5.30
C THR A 256 -15.76 -7.70 -4.91
N HIS A 257 -15.02 -8.61 -4.27
CA HIS A 257 -15.54 -9.85 -3.69
C HIS A 257 -15.82 -9.74 -2.18
N TYR A 258 -15.77 -8.52 -1.63
CA TYR A 258 -15.94 -8.24 -0.20
C TYR A 258 -14.86 -8.84 0.70
N HIS A 259 -13.63 -8.98 0.18
CA HIS A 259 -12.48 -9.48 0.93
C HIS A 259 -11.91 -8.49 1.95
N LEU A 260 -12.21 -7.18 1.83
CA LEU A 260 -11.82 -6.21 2.83
C LEU A 260 -12.66 -6.34 4.10
N THR A 261 -13.97 -6.58 3.96
CA THR A 261 -14.86 -7.04 5.05
C THR A 261 -16.17 -7.58 4.46
N ARG A 262 -16.77 -8.57 5.11
CA ARG A 262 -18.09 -9.09 4.72
C ARG A 262 -19.22 -8.07 4.95
N ARG A 263 -18.98 -6.99 5.72
CA ARG A 263 -19.90 -5.86 5.87
C ARG A 263 -19.88 -5.00 4.60
N ARG A 264 -20.77 -5.31 3.65
CA ARG A 264 -20.80 -4.72 2.30
C ARG A 264 -20.67 -3.18 2.28
N SER A 265 -21.49 -2.48 3.06
CA SER A 265 -21.45 -1.02 3.13
C SER A 265 -20.07 -0.48 3.58
N LEU A 266 -19.46 -1.11 4.58
CA LEU A 266 -18.14 -0.72 5.07
C LEU A 266 -17.03 -1.08 4.06
N ASN A 267 -17.10 -2.26 3.42
CA ASN A 267 -16.17 -2.65 2.36
C ASN A 267 -16.16 -1.61 1.24
N ASP A 268 -17.35 -1.23 0.79
CA ASP A 268 -17.53 -0.32 -0.33
C ASP A 268 -17.07 1.08 0.03
N PHE A 269 -17.38 1.55 1.23
CA PHE A 269 -16.90 2.84 1.74
C PHE A 269 -15.37 2.87 1.80
N LEU A 270 -14.76 1.88 2.46
CA LEU A 270 -13.31 1.83 2.64
C LEU A 270 -12.57 1.79 1.31
N ILE A 271 -13.04 0.99 0.35
CA ILE A 271 -12.35 0.87 -0.93
C ILE A 271 -12.61 2.06 -1.87
N ASN A 272 -13.80 2.67 -1.79
CA ASN A 272 -14.08 3.92 -2.50
C ASN A 272 -13.23 5.07 -1.95
N VAL A 273 -13.04 5.16 -0.62
CA VAL A 273 -12.09 6.12 -0.03
C VAL A 273 -10.66 5.80 -0.46
N ALA A 274 -10.26 4.52 -0.43
CA ALA A 274 -8.88 4.12 -0.72
C ALA A 274 -8.47 4.38 -2.17
N ILE A 275 -9.30 4.07 -3.16
CA ILE A 275 -8.94 4.30 -4.58
C ILE A 275 -10.15 4.43 -5.51
N GLY A 276 -11.33 3.93 -5.17
CA GLY A 276 -12.48 3.98 -6.10
C GLY A 276 -12.86 5.41 -6.51
N VAL A 277 -13.04 6.32 -5.55
CA VAL A 277 -13.33 7.74 -5.80
C VAL A 277 -12.12 8.49 -6.37
N PRO A 278 -10.93 8.51 -5.71
CA PRO A 278 -9.82 9.32 -6.21
C PRO A 278 -9.21 8.74 -7.50
N GLY A 279 -9.45 7.45 -7.78
CA GLY A 279 -9.14 6.77 -9.03
C GLY A 279 -10.25 6.89 -10.10
N THR A 280 -11.34 7.61 -9.83
CA THR A 280 -12.44 7.91 -10.77
C THR A 280 -13.27 6.70 -11.25
N VAL A 281 -13.13 5.56 -10.59
CA VAL A 281 -13.85 4.32 -10.91
C VAL A 281 -14.43 3.76 -9.60
N PRO A 282 -15.64 4.20 -9.18
CA PRO A 282 -16.25 3.73 -7.94
C PRO A 282 -16.64 2.25 -8.03
N VAL A 283 -16.62 1.54 -6.90
CA VAL A 283 -16.86 0.09 -6.83
C VAL A 283 -18.25 -0.31 -7.31
N GLU A 284 -19.22 0.60 -7.20
CA GLU A 284 -20.58 0.47 -7.69
C GLU A 284 -20.65 0.34 -9.21
N PHE A 285 -19.71 0.95 -9.93
CA PHE A 285 -19.58 0.83 -11.37
C PHE A 285 -18.86 -0.45 -11.77
N TYR A 286 -17.71 -0.73 -11.15
CA TYR A 286 -16.84 -1.82 -11.58
C TYR A 286 -17.33 -3.20 -11.14
N ARG A 287 -17.81 -3.35 -9.91
CA ARG A 287 -18.17 -4.68 -9.36
C ARG A 287 -19.19 -5.42 -10.22
N PRO A 288 -20.28 -4.83 -10.72
CA PRO A 288 -21.21 -5.54 -11.60
C PRO A 288 -20.56 -6.04 -12.90
N LEU A 289 -19.61 -5.28 -13.47
CA LEU A 289 -18.86 -5.68 -14.65
C LEU A 289 -17.92 -6.85 -14.31
N HIS A 290 -17.19 -6.74 -13.20
CA HIS A 290 -16.26 -7.78 -12.75
C HIS A 290 -16.97 -9.10 -12.43
N LEU A 291 -18.08 -9.05 -11.70
CA LEU A 291 -18.86 -10.26 -11.38
C LEU A 291 -19.52 -10.87 -12.63
N ALA A 292 -19.92 -10.04 -13.60
CA ALA A 292 -20.41 -10.53 -14.89
C ALA A 292 -19.29 -11.18 -15.73
N HIS A 293 -18.07 -10.64 -15.66
CA HIS A 293 -16.88 -11.26 -16.23
C HIS A 293 -16.63 -12.64 -15.61
N HIS A 294 -16.53 -12.76 -14.28
CA HIS A 294 -16.39 -14.07 -13.61
C HIS A 294 -17.45 -15.11 -14.01
N ARG A 295 -18.69 -14.68 -14.27
CA ARG A 295 -19.78 -15.57 -14.67
C ARG A 295 -19.68 -16.02 -16.14
N HIS A 296 -19.14 -15.18 -17.01
CA HIS A 296 -19.20 -15.37 -18.45
C HIS A 296 -17.81 -15.41 -19.11
N VAL A 297 -16.75 -15.64 -18.33
CA VAL A 297 -15.34 -15.56 -18.76
C VAL A 297 -15.15 -16.24 -20.12
N GLY A 298 -14.55 -15.51 -21.06
CA GLY A 298 -14.19 -16.03 -22.38
C GLY A 298 -15.36 -16.24 -23.34
N THR A 299 -16.61 -16.06 -22.91
CA THR A 299 -17.78 -16.11 -23.81
C THR A 299 -18.05 -14.75 -24.48
N ALA A 300 -18.99 -14.70 -25.43
CA ALA A 300 -19.40 -13.43 -26.05
C ALA A 300 -20.13 -12.48 -25.08
N LEU A 301 -20.59 -12.99 -23.93
CA LEU A 301 -21.26 -12.20 -22.88
C LEU A 301 -20.28 -11.62 -21.86
N ASP A 302 -19.00 -11.98 -21.94
CA ASP A 302 -17.95 -11.42 -21.10
C ASP A 302 -17.78 -9.91 -21.38
N PRO A 303 -18.04 -9.02 -20.40
CA PRO A 303 -17.88 -7.59 -20.59
C PRO A 303 -16.43 -7.18 -20.89
N GLU A 304 -15.42 -7.89 -20.36
CA GLU A 304 -14.03 -7.57 -20.69
C GLU A 304 -13.75 -7.89 -22.17
N ARG A 305 -14.16 -9.07 -22.63
CA ARG A 305 -14.05 -9.44 -24.06
C ARG A 305 -14.81 -8.47 -24.96
N ARG A 306 -16.00 -8.04 -24.54
CA ARG A 306 -16.88 -7.17 -25.33
C ARG A 306 -16.37 -5.75 -25.45
N PHE A 307 -15.79 -5.18 -24.39
CA PHE A 307 -15.54 -3.73 -24.32
C PHE A 307 -14.06 -3.35 -24.22
N LEU A 308 -13.24 -4.11 -23.50
CA LEU A 308 -11.90 -3.66 -23.10
C LEU A 308 -11.02 -3.29 -24.30
N TYR A 309 -11.07 -4.11 -25.33
CA TYR A 309 -10.32 -3.96 -26.57
C TYR A 309 -11.19 -3.74 -27.81
N GLN A 310 -12.46 -3.37 -27.61
CA GLN A 310 -13.36 -3.11 -28.72
C GLN A 310 -12.82 -1.94 -29.58
N ASN A 311 -12.76 -2.16 -30.90
CA ASN A 311 -12.23 -1.20 -31.87
C ASN A 311 -10.78 -0.74 -31.57
N GLN A 312 -9.97 -1.64 -31.02
CA GLN A 312 -8.54 -1.43 -30.78
C GLN A 312 -7.70 -2.41 -31.60
N LEU A 313 -6.38 -2.20 -31.62
CA LEU A 313 -5.45 -3.06 -32.36
C LEU A 313 -5.27 -4.38 -31.62
N TRP A 314 -5.06 -4.31 -30.30
CA TRP A 314 -5.24 -5.47 -29.46
C TRP A 314 -6.68 -5.93 -29.60
N GLN A 315 -6.85 -7.20 -29.95
CA GLN A 315 -8.14 -7.92 -29.99
C GLN A 315 -7.86 -9.32 -29.41
N PHE A 316 -7.18 -9.32 -28.26
CA PHE A 316 -6.70 -10.54 -27.60
C PHE A 316 -5.78 -11.39 -28.50
N ARG A 317 -4.97 -10.73 -29.32
CA ARG A 317 -3.98 -11.37 -30.22
C ARG A 317 -2.66 -10.60 -30.23
N PRO A 318 -1.52 -11.30 -30.42
CA PRO A 318 -0.22 -10.63 -30.55
C PRO A 318 -0.23 -9.71 -31.77
N LEU A 319 0.57 -8.63 -31.69
CA LEU A 319 0.71 -7.64 -32.75
C LEU A 319 2.14 -7.61 -33.29
N ASP A 320 2.31 -7.22 -34.56
CA ASP A 320 3.63 -6.83 -35.05
C ASP A 320 4.09 -5.50 -34.43
N THR A 321 5.37 -5.17 -34.60
CA THR A 321 6.04 -4.06 -33.88
C THR A 321 5.29 -2.72 -34.00
N VAL A 322 4.92 -2.30 -35.21
CA VAL A 322 4.29 -0.99 -35.43
C VAL A 322 2.87 -0.92 -34.83
N PRO A 323 1.96 -1.88 -35.07
CA PRO A 323 0.67 -1.90 -34.40
C PRO A 323 0.79 -2.01 -32.87
N LEU A 324 1.74 -2.78 -32.35
CA LEU A 324 1.98 -2.89 -30.91
C LEU A 324 2.38 -1.54 -30.30
N VAL A 325 3.34 -0.83 -30.90
CA VAL A 325 3.74 0.50 -30.43
C VAL A 325 2.57 1.48 -30.49
N ARG A 326 1.78 1.48 -31.58
CA ARG A 326 0.58 2.33 -31.68
C ARG A 326 -0.46 2.01 -30.61
N GLN A 327 -0.65 0.74 -30.29
CA GLN A 327 -1.55 0.31 -29.23
C GLN A 327 -1.07 0.80 -27.87
N LEU A 328 0.20 0.54 -27.51
CA LEU A 328 0.78 0.97 -26.24
C LEU A 328 0.77 2.49 -26.07
N LEU A 329 1.09 3.25 -27.14
CA LEU A 329 1.00 4.71 -27.12
C LEU A 329 -0.44 5.19 -26.98
N GLY A 330 -1.39 4.55 -27.67
CA GLY A 330 -2.82 4.88 -27.54
C GLY A 330 -3.36 4.60 -26.13
N ASP A 331 -2.81 3.62 -25.42
CA ASP A 331 -3.13 3.34 -24.02
C ASP A 331 -2.46 4.34 -23.07
N ALA A 332 -1.17 4.64 -23.28
CA ALA A 332 -0.42 5.62 -22.50
C ALA A 332 -0.95 7.05 -22.66
N LEU A 333 -1.57 7.39 -23.80
CA LEU A 333 -2.21 8.68 -24.06
C LEU A 333 -3.72 8.68 -23.77
N PHE A 334 -4.25 7.64 -23.11
CA PHE A 334 -5.67 7.48 -22.77
C PHE A 334 -6.65 7.37 -23.96
N ILE A 335 -6.19 7.51 -25.19
CA ILE A 335 -7.01 7.50 -26.43
C ILE A 335 -7.84 6.22 -26.53
N ASN A 336 -7.21 5.06 -26.30
CA ASN A 336 -7.89 3.78 -26.41
C ASN A 336 -8.90 3.56 -25.26
N THR A 337 -8.65 4.12 -24.08
CA THR A 337 -9.62 4.08 -22.97
C THR A 337 -10.85 4.91 -23.29
N LEU A 338 -10.70 6.06 -23.96
CA LEU A 338 -11.84 6.82 -24.49
C LEU A 338 -12.64 6.00 -25.51
N ARG A 339 -11.99 5.17 -26.34
CA ARG A 339 -12.68 4.24 -27.26
C ARG A 339 -13.50 3.21 -26.48
N THR A 340 -12.92 2.58 -25.45
CA THR A 340 -13.63 1.66 -24.54
C THR A 340 -14.84 2.33 -23.88
N MET A 341 -14.68 3.55 -23.34
CA MET A 341 -15.77 4.29 -22.70
C MET A 341 -16.90 4.62 -23.68
N ARG A 342 -16.58 5.05 -24.91
CA ARG A 342 -17.59 5.31 -25.95
C ARG A 342 -18.33 4.04 -26.33
N ALA A 343 -17.62 2.92 -26.48
CA ALA A 343 -18.22 1.64 -26.84
C ALA A 343 -19.15 1.12 -25.74
N TYR A 344 -18.74 1.24 -24.47
CA TYR A 344 -19.58 0.91 -23.32
C TYR A 344 -20.86 1.77 -23.27
N ARG A 345 -20.74 3.09 -23.47
CA ARG A 345 -21.90 3.99 -23.52
C ARG A 345 -22.84 3.66 -24.68
N ALA A 346 -22.31 3.41 -25.87
CA ALA A 346 -23.08 3.03 -27.05
C ALA A 346 -23.85 1.71 -26.85
N ALA A 347 -23.34 0.81 -26.02
CA ALA A 347 -24.00 -0.44 -25.65
C ALA A 347 -25.04 -0.31 -24.52
N GLY A 348 -25.43 0.91 -24.13
CA GLY A 348 -26.38 1.14 -23.04
C GLY A 348 -25.77 0.98 -21.64
N GLY A 349 -24.46 1.21 -21.52
CA GLY A 349 -23.73 1.16 -20.26
C GLY A 349 -24.36 2.04 -19.17
N LYS A 350 -24.40 1.52 -17.94
CA LYS A 350 -25.10 2.18 -16.82
C LYS A 350 -24.11 3.02 -16.01
N ALA A 351 -24.57 4.20 -15.57
CA ALA A 351 -23.85 5.00 -14.59
C ALA A 351 -23.79 4.29 -13.22
N PRO A 352 -22.77 4.56 -12.39
CA PRO A 352 -22.77 4.08 -11.00
C PRO A 352 -24.02 4.55 -10.27
N ARG A 353 -24.61 3.66 -9.46
CA ARG A 353 -25.71 4.03 -8.58
C ARG A 353 -25.15 4.85 -7.40
N PRO A 354 -25.78 5.96 -6.99
CA PRO A 354 -25.34 6.75 -5.85
C PRO A 354 -25.72 6.03 -4.54
N THR A 355 -24.84 5.16 -4.06
CA THR A 355 -25.00 4.46 -2.78
C THR A 355 -24.51 5.34 -1.63
N MET A 356 -24.97 5.08 -0.41
CA MET A 356 -24.45 5.78 0.78
C MET A 356 -22.94 5.65 0.97
N PRO A 357 -22.31 4.46 0.79
CA PRO A 357 -20.85 4.34 0.81
C PRO A 357 -20.13 5.23 -0.21
N LEU A 358 -20.64 5.33 -1.44
CA LEU A 358 -20.08 6.20 -2.47
C LEU A 358 -20.21 7.68 -2.09
N ILE A 359 -21.38 8.12 -1.64
CA ILE A 359 -21.61 9.49 -1.20
C ILE A 359 -20.69 9.84 -0.02
N ALA A 360 -20.58 8.96 0.97
CA ALA A 360 -19.68 9.17 2.11
C ALA A 360 -18.21 9.27 1.66
N ALA A 361 -17.76 8.43 0.73
CA ALA A 361 -16.40 8.50 0.19
C ALA A 361 -16.16 9.78 -0.62
N LEU A 362 -17.14 10.24 -1.40
CA LEU A 362 -17.10 11.52 -2.09
C LEU A 362 -16.99 12.70 -1.12
N LEU A 363 -17.76 12.68 -0.02
CA LEU A 363 -17.69 13.71 1.03
C LEU A 363 -16.31 13.75 1.70
N VAL A 364 -15.71 12.59 1.99
CA VAL A 364 -14.34 12.51 2.53
C VAL A 364 -13.34 13.19 1.60
N TRP A 365 -13.38 12.86 0.30
CA TRP A 365 -12.46 13.45 -0.68
C TRP A 365 -12.76 14.92 -1.01
N THR A 366 -14.02 15.33 -0.93
CA THR A 366 -14.43 16.74 -1.08
C THR A 366 -13.89 17.56 0.09
N ALA A 367 -14.01 17.06 1.33
CA ALA A 367 -13.47 17.70 2.52
C ALA A 367 -11.93 17.77 2.45
N ALA A 368 -11.26 16.67 2.06
CA ALA A 368 -9.82 16.65 1.88
C ALA A 368 -9.37 17.66 0.80
N GLY A 369 -10.07 17.71 -0.33
CA GLY A 369 -9.82 18.68 -1.40
C GLY A 369 -10.00 20.13 -0.93
N ALA A 370 -11.06 20.41 -0.16
CA ALA A 370 -11.28 21.74 0.41
C ALA A 370 -10.17 22.15 1.38
N VAL A 371 -9.68 21.23 2.21
CA VAL A 371 -8.52 21.47 3.09
C VAL A 371 -7.26 21.74 2.29
N LEU A 372 -6.99 20.99 1.21
CA LEU A 372 -5.85 21.26 0.34
C LEU A 372 -5.95 22.63 -0.33
N VAL A 373 -7.14 22.99 -0.85
CA VAL A 373 -7.38 24.32 -1.45
C VAL A 373 -7.15 25.44 -0.44
N TRP A 374 -7.55 25.24 0.81
CA TRP A 374 -7.36 26.22 1.87
C TRP A 374 -5.88 26.36 2.30
N LEU A 375 -5.13 25.25 2.34
CA LEU A 375 -3.75 25.23 2.85
C LEU A 375 -2.68 25.50 1.81
N CYS A 376 -2.93 25.19 0.53
CA CYS A 376 -1.90 25.14 -0.50
C CYS A 376 -2.05 26.24 -1.55
N PRO A 377 -0.94 26.85 -2.01
CA PRO A 377 -0.95 27.72 -3.19
C PRO A 377 -1.45 26.99 -4.43
N VAL A 378 -2.04 27.73 -5.37
CA VAL A 378 -2.56 27.21 -6.65
C VAL A 378 -1.51 26.38 -7.41
N ARG A 379 -0.23 26.81 -7.41
CA ARG A 379 0.87 26.06 -8.03
C ARG A 379 1.01 24.66 -7.44
N THR A 380 0.97 24.53 -6.12
CA THR A 380 1.08 23.23 -5.43
C THR A 380 -0.11 22.35 -5.78
N LEU A 381 -1.32 22.91 -5.83
CA LEU A 381 -2.53 22.17 -6.23
C LEU A 381 -2.42 21.63 -7.66
N ILE A 382 -1.89 22.42 -8.60
CA ILE A 382 -1.65 21.98 -9.98
C ILE A 382 -0.64 20.83 -10.01
N ILE A 383 0.47 20.93 -9.30
CA ILE A 383 1.48 19.86 -9.25
C ILE A 383 0.87 18.58 -8.67
N LEU A 384 0.14 18.68 -7.55
CA LEU A 384 -0.54 17.53 -6.95
C LEU A 384 -1.55 16.90 -7.92
N ALA A 385 -2.33 17.72 -8.62
CA ALA A 385 -3.28 17.24 -9.62
C ALA A 385 -2.58 16.53 -10.79
N VAL A 386 -1.48 17.09 -11.32
CA VAL A 386 -0.70 16.47 -12.40
C VAL A 386 -0.06 15.16 -11.92
N LEU A 387 0.56 15.15 -10.74
CA LEU A 387 1.21 13.96 -10.18
C LEU A 387 0.22 12.88 -9.75
N TRP A 388 -1.05 13.22 -9.52
CA TRP A 388 -2.11 12.24 -9.24
C TRP A 388 -2.81 11.74 -10.51
N PHE A 389 -3.37 12.64 -11.31
CA PHE A 389 -4.18 12.29 -12.48
C PHE A 389 -3.35 11.94 -13.71
N GLY A 390 -2.16 12.54 -13.86
CA GLY A 390 -1.23 12.21 -14.93
C GLY A 390 -0.90 10.72 -14.99
N PRO A 391 -0.29 10.12 -13.94
CA PRO A 391 -0.03 8.68 -13.94
C PRO A 391 -1.28 7.82 -14.02
N LEU A 392 -2.37 8.23 -13.36
CA LEU A 392 -3.64 7.50 -13.36
C LEU A 392 -4.18 7.31 -14.79
N PHE A 393 -4.16 8.37 -15.60
CA PHE A 393 -4.70 8.35 -16.97
C PHE A 393 -3.65 8.02 -18.05
N THR A 394 -2.41 7.70 -17.67
CA THR A 394 -1.35 7.36 -18.63
C THR A 394 -0.78 5.97 -18.34
N ILE A 395 0.27 5.90 -17.51
CA ILE A 395 0.98 4.68 -17.17
C ILE A 395 0.08 3.70 -16.42
N GLY A 396 -0.79 4.16 -15.52
CA GLY A 396 -1.71 3.31 -14.77
C GLY A 396 -2.66 2.54 -15.68
N VAL A 397 -3.27 3.22 -16.66
CA VAL A 397 -4.14 2.61 -17.68
C VAL A 397 -3.37 1.65 -18.57
N LEU A 398 -2.14 2.02 -18.98
CA LEU A 398 -1.27 1.14 -19.74
C LEU A 398 -0.96 -0.16 -18.98
N LEU A 399 -0.58 -0.06 -17.70
CA LEU A 399 -0.31 -1.22 -16.84
C LEU A 399 -1.55 -2.09 -16.64
N GLN A 400 -2.71 -1.47 -16.45
CA GLN A 400 -3.98 -2.19 -16.33
C GLN A 400 -4.30 -3.00 -17.59
N LYS A 401 -4.18 -2.39 -18.78
CA LYS A 401 -4.41 -3.10 -20.05
C LYS A 401 -3.37 -4.18 -20.31
N LEU A 402 -2.09 -3.87 -20.11
CA LEU A 402 -1.02 -4.86 -20.24
C LEU A 402 -1.29 -6.09 -19.36
N ARG A 403 -1.68 -5.86 -18.10
CA ARG A 403 -2.05 -6.90 -17.15
C ARG A 403 -3.27 -7.70 -17.64
N SER A 404 -4.37 -7.03 -17.99
CA SER A 404 -5.58 -7.72 -18.46
C SER A 404 -5.33 -8.51 -19.74
N PHE A 405 -4.51 -8.01 -20.68
CA PHE A 405 -4.09 -8.82 -21.83
C PHE A 405 -3.28 -10.04 -21.41
N ALA A 406 -2.33 -9.88 -20.50
CA ALA A 406 -1.51 -10.99 -20.01
C ALA A 406 -2.31 -12.04 -19.23
N GLU A 407 -3.39 -11.62 -18.58
CA GLU A 407 -4.27 -12.50 -17.79
C GLU A 407 -5.35 -13.16 -18.67
N HIS A 408 -5.87 -12.46 -19.69
CA HIS A 408 -7.09 -12.83 -20.43
C HIS A 408 -6.96 -12.79 -21.96
N SER A 409 -5.89 -13.33 -22.56
CA SER A 409 -5.68 -13.27 -24.02
C SER A 409 -5.95 -14.56 -24.79
N GLY A 410 -6.20 -15.70 -24.14
CA GLY A 410 -6.36 -17.00 -24.81
C GLY A 410 -5.14 -17.51 -25.61
N GLY A 411 -4.15 -16.68 -25.90
CA GLY A 411 -2.95 -17.09 -26.64
C GLY A 411 -3.22 -17.59 -28.08
N PRO A 412 -2.17 -18.00 -28.81
CA PRO A 412 -2.31 -18.62 -30.12
C PRO A 412 -2.95 -20.00 -29.96
N GLY A 413 -4.20 -20.15 -30.41
CA GLY A 413 -4.88 -21.45 -30.50
C GLY A 413 -5.97 -21.74 -29.45
N ALA A 414 -6.31 -20.81 -28.54
CA ALA A 414 -7.43 -21.08 -27.63
C ALA A 414 -8.78 -21.07 -28.34
N THR A 415 -9.49 -22.19 -28.19
CA THR A 415 -10.94 -22.26 -28.34
C THR A 415 -11.65 -21.62 -27.14
N PRO A 416 -12.86 -21.04 -27.31
CA PRO A 416 -13.59 -20.43 -26.20
C PRO A 416 -13.90 -21.45 -25.07
N GLY A 417 -13.32 -21.22 -23.89
CA GLY A 417 -13.50 -22.04 -22.69
C GLY A 417 -12.67 -21.48 -21.52
N TRP A 418 -13.19 -21.56 -20.29
CA TRP A 418 -12.63 -20.88 -19.11
C TRP A 418 -11.19 -21.30 -18.74
N LEU A 419 -10.83 -22.57 -18.94
CA LEU A 419 -9.48 -23.09 -18.63
C LEU A 419 -8.40 -22.63 -19.62
N ASP A 420 -8.78 -22.27 -20.84
CA ASP A 420 -7.84 -21.92 -21.92
C ASP A 420 -7.62 -20.41 -22.07
N TRP A 421 -8.34 -19.59 -21.30
CA TRP A 421 -8.35 -18.12 -21.46
C TRP A 421 -7.76 -17.32 -20.30
N THR A 422 -7.57 -17.92 -19.12
CA THR A 422 -7.02 -17.24 -17.93
C THR A 422 -5.67 -17.81 -17.53
N TYR A 423 -4.66 -16.96 -17.36
CA TYR A 423 -3.30 -17.40 -17.02
C TYR A 423 -2.86 -17.03 -15.61
N SER A 424 -1.95 -17.84 -15.09
CA SER A 424 -1.13 -17.49 -13.95
C SER A 424 0.34 -17.39 -14.33
N TRP A 425 1.06 -16.46 -13.69
CA TRP A 425 2.39 -16.05 -14.07
C TRP A 425 3.41 -16.30 -12.96
N ARG A 426 4.56 -16.86 -13.32
CA ARG A 426 5.78 -16.83 -12.48
C ARG A 426 6.49 -15.51 -12.71
N VAL A 427 6.46 -14.66 -11.70
CA VAL A 427 6.91 -13.27 -11.77
C VAL A 427 8.16 -13.02 -10.93
N SER A 428 9.08 -12.21 -11.45
CA SER A 428 10.22 -11.70 -10.70
C SER A 428 9.79 -10.64 -9.69
N TRP A 429 10.72 -10.20 -8.82
CA TRP A 429 10.45 -9.10 -7.89
C TRP A 429 10.03 -7.80 -8.59
N LEU A 430 10.60 -7.51 -9.77
CA LEU A 430 10.17 -6.39 -10.62
C LEU A 430 8.73 -6.58 -11.10
N GLY A 431 8.39 -7.78 -11.59
CA GLY A 431 7.01 -8.10 -11.98
C GLY A 431 6.01 -7.90 -10.85
N ARG A 432 6.39 -8.28 -9.61
CA ARG A 432 5.57 -8.09 -8.40
C ARG A 432 5.40 -6.63 -7.98
N ILE A 433 6.30 -5.73 -8.37
CA ILE A 433 6.19 -4.29 -8.04
C ILE A 433 5.37 -3.56 -9.11
N PHE A 434 5.62 -3.85 -10.40
CA PHE A 434 5.12 -3.03 -11.50
C PHE A 434 3.82 -3.54 -12.12
N VAL A 435 3.67 -4.86 -12.33
CA VAL A 435 2.57 -5.41 -13.14
C VAL A 435 1.61 -6.26 -12.31
N TRP A 436 2.14 -7.11 -11.43
CA TRP A 436 1.35 -8.05 -10.63
C TRP A 436 1.65 -7.98 -9.12
N PRO A 437 1.44 -6.83 -8.46
CA PRO A 437 1.46 -6.79 -7.00
C PRO A 437 0.33 -7.62 -6.40
N TYR A 438 0.48 -7.97 -5.12
CA TYR A 438 -0.55 -8.66 -4.34
C TYR A 438 -1.07 -9.95 -4.97
N HIS A 439 -0.17 -10.78 -5.49
CA HIS A 439 -0.48 -12.11 -6.04
C HIS A 439 -1.53 -12.15 -7.17
N ILE A 440 -1.86 -11.02 -7.79
CA ILE A 440 -2.80 -11.00 -8.92
C ILE A 440 -2.25 -11.76 -10.14
N ASN A 441 -0.94 -12.02 -10.18
CA ASN A 441 -0.33 -12.97 -11.12
C ASN A 441 -0.91 -14.38 -11.01
N LEU A 442 -1.62 -14.74 -9.94
CA LEU A 442 -2.33 -16.00 -9.77
C LEU A 442 -3.80 -15.86 -10.19
N HIS A 443 -4.04 -15.24 -11.37
CA HIS A 443 -5.39 -14.86 -11.79
C HIS A 443 -6.26 -16.09 -12.10
N LEU A 444 -5.68 -17.19 -12.61
CA LEU A 444 -6.42 -18.45 -12.77
C LEU A 444 -6.97 -18.95 -11.43
N GLN A 445 -6.15 -18.92 -10.37
CA GLN A 445 -6.56 -19.32 -9.03
C GLN A 445 -7.64 -18.37 -8.49
N HIS A 446 -7.53 -17.07 -8.78
CA HIS A 446 -8.56 -16.10 -8.43
C HIS A 446 -9.91 -16.42 -9.09
N HIS A 447 -9.92 -16.73 -10.39
CA HIS A 447 -11.14 -17.13 -11.08
C HIS A 447 -11.74 -18.43 -10.54
N ARG A 448 -10.87 -19.38 -10.18
CA ARG A 448 -11.30 -20.68 -9.66
C ARG A 448 -11.91 -20.55 -8.26
N ASN A 449 -11.29 -19.75 -7.40
CA ASN A 449 -11.65 -19.56 -6.01
C ASN A 449 -11.79 -18.06 -5.68
N PRO A 450 -12.81 -17.36 -6.22
CA PRO A 450 -12.96 -15.92 -6.07
C PRO A 450 -13.31 -15.50 -4.63
N ASP A 451 -13.67 -16.43 -3.75
CA ASP A 451 -13.88 -16.20 -2.31
C ASP A 451 -12.57 -16.15 -1.48
N VAL A 452 -11.43 -16.44 -2.11
CA VAL A 452 -10.11 -16.40 -1.47
C VAL A 452 -9.45 -15.07 -1.75
N ALA A 453 -9.10 -14.35 -0.69
CA ALA A 453 -8.40 -13.08 -0.80
C ALA A 453 -6.97 -13.26 -1.31
N TRP A 454 -6.41 -12.20 -1.90
CA TRP A 454 -5.10 -12.16 -2.55
C TRP A 454 -3.94 -12.85 -1.79
N HIS A 455 -3.90 -12.74 -0.46
CA HIS A 455 -2.83 -13.29 0.37
C HIS A 455 -2.94 -14.82 0.57
N GLY A 456 -4.11 -15.41 0.32
CA GLY A 456 -4.35 -16.85 0.35
C GLY A 456 -4.27 -17.51 -1.04
N LEU A 457 -4.22 -16.73 -2.13
CA LEU A 457 -4.12 -17.27 -3.50
C LEU A 457 -2.94 -18.23 -3.73
N PRO A 458 -1.74 -18.01 -3.16
CA PRO A 458 -0.64 -18.98 -3.32
C PRO A 458 -0.97 -20.38 -2.80
N GLU A 459 -1.81 -20.48 -1.76
CA GLU A 459 -2.25 -21.75 -1.18
C GLU A 459 -3.31 -22.46 -2.05
N GLN A 460 -3.83 -21.79 -3.08
CA GLN A 460 -4.83 -22.33 -4.01
C GLN A 460 -4.20 -22.96 -5.27
N MET A 461 -2.87 -22.93 -5.38
CA MET A 461 -2.16 -23.56 -6.49
C MET A 461 -2.22 -25.09 -6.38
N ARG A 462 -2.52 -25.76 -7.50
CA ARG A 462 -2.43 -27.21 -7.64
C ARG A 462 -1.13 -27.60 -8.35
N ASP A 463 -0.67 -28.83 -8.16
CA ASP A 463 0.58 -29.32 -8.74
C ASP A 463 0.56 -29.34 -10.29
N ASP A 464 -0.64 -29.45 -10.88
CA ASP A 464 -0.89 -29.45 -12.32
C ASP A 464 -1.21 -28.06 -12.91
N ASP A 465 -1.26 -27.01 -12.09
CA ASP A 465 -1.56 -25.65 -12.57
C ASP A 465 -0.42 -25.13 -13.46
N LEU A 466 -0.73 -24.87 -14.73
CA LEU A 466 0.19 -24.23 -15.67
C LEU A 466 0.48 -22.79 -15.25
N THR A 467 1.77 -22.47 -15.08
CA THR A 467 2.22 -21.10 -14.82
C THR A 467 3.24 -20.63 -15.87
N LEU A 468 2.92 -19.52 -16.53
CA LEU A 468 3.76 -18.94 -17.58
C LEU A 468 4.95 -18.18 -16.96
N PRO A 469 6.20 -18.43 -17.40
CA PRO A 469 7.33 -17.59 -17.02
C PRO A 469 7.12 -16.14 -17.51
N GLY A 470 7.39 -15.14 -16.67
CA GLY A 470 7.26 -13.72 -17.05
C GLY A 470 8.01 -13.32 -18.33
N ARG A 471 9.10 -14.00 -18.68
CA ARG A 471 9.84 -13.80 -19.95
C ARG A 471 8.99 -14.12 -21.20
N HIS A 472 7.92 -14.90 -21.09
CA HIS A 472 7.04 -15.24 -22.21
C HIS A 472 6.01 -14.14 -22.51
N LEU A 473 5.86 -13.13 -21.64
CA LEU A 473 4.94 -12.00 -21.86
C LEU A 473 5.22 -11.30 -23.20
N GLY A 474 6.49 -11.13 -23.56
CA GLY A 474 6.86 -10.54 -24.85
C GLY A 474 6.31 -11.31 -26.05
N GLY A 475 6.32 -12.66 -25.99
CA GLY A 475 5.78 -13.51 -27.05
C GLY A 475 4.25 -13.43 -27.19
N LEU A 476 3.53 -13.20 -26.08
CA LEU A 476 2.08 -12.99 -26.13
C LEU A 476 1.67 -11.64 -26.72
N LEU A 477 2.50 -10.61 -26.53
CA LEU A 477 2.20 -9.26 -27.00
C LEU A 477 2.72 -9.02 -28.42
N TRP A 478 3.86 -9.61 -28.76
CA TRP A 478 4.63 -9.30 -29.96
C TRP A 478 4.81 -10.52 -30.86
N ALA A 479 4.19 -10.50 -32.04
CA ALA A 479 4.16 -11.61 -32.99
C ALA A 479 5.57 -12.04 -33.47
N ARG A 480 6.53 -11.12 -33.57
CA ARG A 480 7.92 -11.48 -33.92
C ARG A 480 8.66 -12.20 -32.80
N ALA A 481 8.33 -11.94 -31.54
CA ALA A 481 8.91 -12.68 -30.41
C ALA A 481 8.32 -14.09 -30.32
N ALA A 482 7.04 -14.28 -30.63
CA ALA A 482 6.43 -15.61 -30.72
C ALA A 482 7.19 -16.51 -31.71
N ARG A 483 7.45 -16.01 -32.93
CA ARG A 483 8.20 -16.73 -33.98
C ARG A 483 9.63 -17.11 -33.60
N ARG A 484 10.27 -16.40 -32.66
CA ARG A 484 11.63 -16.69 -32.19
C ARG A 484 11.69 -17.74 -31.08
N ASN A 485 10.58 -18.03 -30.42
CA ASN A 485 10.51 -19.09 -29.40
C ASN A 485 10.15 -20.45 -30.01
N GLU A 486 9.74 -20.47 -31.28
CA GLU A 486 9.39 -21.67 -32.06
C GLU A 486 10.57 -22.19 -32.92
N THR A 487 11.60 -21.37 -33.11
CA THR A 487 12.89 -21.69 -33.74
C THR A 487 13.96 -21.91 -32.68
#